data_AF-A0A0C9UU03-F1
#
_entry.id   AF-A0A0C9UU03-F1
#
_cell.length_a   1.000
_cell.length_b   1.000
_cell.length_c   1.000
_cell.angle_alpha   90.00
_cell.angle_beta   90.00
_cell.angle_gamma   90.00
#
_symmetry.space_group_name_H-M   'P 1'
#
loop_
_entity.id
_entity.type
_entity.pdbx_description
1 polymer ?
#
loop_
_entity_poly.entity_id
_entity_poly.type
_entity_poly.pdbx_seq_one_letter_code
_entity_poly.pdbx_strand_id
1 'polypeptide(L)'
;IIEIAASHKECSFEDLHVNDKMTVTYQVRGGRNLDIDFWLADPNNLALEKHLKQSTGAVSIITEHDGRYKYCFSNQMSTVADKIVSFNVHGVVYVGED
;
A
#
# COMPACT_ATOMS: atom_id res chain seq x y z
N ILE A 1 -8.15 -4.26 -8.05
CA ILE A 1 -7.78 -5.64 -7.65
C ILE A 1 -6.46 -5.96 -8.32
N ILE A 2 -5.54 -6.60 -7.62
CA ILE A 2 -4.24 -7.05 -8.13
C ILE A 2 -4.02 -8.52 -7.76
N GLU A 3 -3.25 -9.20 -8.59
CA GLU A 3 -2.77 -10.56 -8.35
C GLU A 3 -1.27 -10.50 -8.08
N ILE A 4 -0.84 -11.15 -6.99
CA ILE A 4 0.55 -11.12 -6.53
C ILE A 4 1.04 -12.55 -6.50
N ALA A 5 1.96 -12.86 -7.42
CA ALA A 5 2.50 -14.20 -7.57
C ALA A 5 3.14 -14.71 -6.26
N ALA A 6 3.22 -16.03 -6.11
CA ALA A 6 3.99 -16.63 -5.03
C ALA A 6 5.42 -16.06 -4.99
N SER A 7 5.91 -15.79 -3.78
CA SER A 7 7.24 -15.23 -3.53
C SER A 7 7.51 -13.83 -4.12
N HIS A 8 6.48 -13.14 -4.63
CA HIS A 8 6.59 -11.80 -5.23
C HIS A 8 6.07 -10.70 -4.32
N LYS A 9 6.46 -9.47 -4.66
CA LYS A 9 6.02 -8.23 -4.03
C LYS A 9 5.64 -7.25 -5.14
N GLU A 10 4.44 -6.69 -5.03
CA GLU A 10 3.93 -5.68 -5.96
C GLU A 10 3.94 -4.32 -5.27
N CYS A 11 4.42 -3.28 -5.96
CA CYS A 11 4.52 -1.93 -5.42
C CYS A 11 3.84 -0.92 -6.35
N SER A 12 3.14 0.02 -5.74
CA SER A 12 2.51 1.16 -6.41
C SER A 12 2.99 2.45 -5.76
N PHE A 13 2.77 3.56 -6.45
CA PHE A 13 3.36 4.85 -6.11
C PHE A 13 2.34 5.97 -6.28
N GLU A 14 2.35 6.95 -5.38
CA GLU A 14 1.63 8.21 -5.54
C GLU A 14 2.62 9.37 -5.40
N ASP A 15 2.51 10.36 -6.28
CA ASP A 15 3.21 11.63 -6.14
C ASP A 15 2.32 12.57 -5.32
N LEU A 16 2.77 12.93 -4.12
CA LEU A 16 2.01 13.72 -3.15
C LEU A 16 2.80 14.96 -2.74
N HIS A 17 2.09 16.00 -2.33
CA HIS A 17 2.68 17.19 -1.74
C HIS A 17 2.51 17.20 -0.23
N VAL A 18 3.25 18.04 0.48
CA VAL A 18 3.11 18.27 1.91
C VAL A 18 1.66 18.63 2.27
N ASN A 19 1.19 18.08 3.38
CA ASN A 19 -0.18 18.17 3.89
C ASN A 19 -1.26 17.47 3.05
N ASP A 20 -0.93 16.80 1.95
CA ASP A 20 -1.85 15.86 1.33
C ASP A 20 -2.19 14.72 2.30
N LYS A 21 -3.46 14.35 2.35
CA LYS A 21 -3.93 13.19 3.10
C LYS A 21 -4.12 12.04 2.15
N MET A 22 -3.38 10.95 2.32
CA MET A 22 -3.55 9.71 1.58
C MET A 22 -4.08 8.61 2.50
N THR A 23 -5.10 7.89 2.04
CA THR A 23 -5.65 6.71 2.70
C THR A 23 -5.60 5.51 1.77
N VAL A 24 -4.99 4.41 2.22
CA VAL A 24 -4.96 3.12 1.53
C VAL A 24 -5.77 2.12 2.32
N THR A 25 -6.73 1.47 1.66
CA THR A 25 -7.50 0.35 2.22
C THR A 25 -7.29 -0.88 1.37
N TYR A 26 -7.26 -2.05 2.00
CA TYR A 26 -7.10 -3.31 1.28
C TYR A 26 -7.82 -4.48 1.93
N GLN A 27 -8.13 -5.47 1.11
CA GLN A 27 -8.73 -6.74 1.50
C GLN A 27 -8.21 -7.87 0.60
N VAL A 28 -7.72 -8.93 1.21
CA VAL A 28 -7.37 -10.17 0.53
C VAL A 28 -8.65 -10.89 0.13
N ARG A 29 -8.78 -11.22 -1.16
CA ARG A 29 -9.96 -11.85 -1.77
C ARG A 29 -9.70 -13.31 -2.15
N GLY A 30 -8.44 -13.70 -2.33
CA GLY A 30 -8.08 -15.04 -2.76
C GLY A 30 -6.63 -15.39 -2.45
N GLY A 31 -6.34 -16.68 -2.50
CA GLY A 31 -5.05 -17.27 -2.14
C GLY A 31 -5.11 -18.08 -0.85
N ARG A 32 -4.01 -18.79 -0.55
CA ARG A 32 -3.90 -19.60 0.67
C ARG A 32 -3.76 -18.70 1.90
N ASN A 33 -4.45 -19.07 2.99
CA ASN A 33 -4.47 -18.40 4.31
C ASN A 33 -5.04 -16.95 4.35
N LEU A 34 -5.45 -16.39 3.20
CA LEU A 34 -6.10 -15.07 3.09
C LEU A 34 -5.37 -13.93 3.83
N ASP A 35 -4.05 -13.96 3.89
CA ASP A 35 -3.21 -12.93 4.51
C ASP A 35 -2.35 -12.18 3.48
N ILE A 36 -1.83 -10.99 3.78
CA ILE A 36 -0.81 -10.29 3.00
C ILE A 36 0.04 -9.39 3.91
N ASP A 37 1.29 -9.16 3.53
CA ASP A 37 2.11 -8.12 4.16
C ASP A 37 1.97 -6.80 3.39
N PHE A 38 1.77 -5.70 4.10
CA PHE A 38 1.65 -4.35 3.53
C PHE A 38 2.75 -3.45 4.08
N TRP A 39 3.28 -2.59 3.22
CA TRP A 39 4.32 -1.62 3.53
C TRP A 39 3.99 -0.28 2.89
N LEU A 40 4.17 0.81 3.61
CA LEU A 40 4.12 2.18 3.09
C LEU A 40 5.41 2.90 3.49
N ALA A 41 6.04 3.58 2.55
CA ALA A 41 7.24 4.35 2.75
C ALA A 41 7.15 5.73 2.10
N ASP A 42 7.84 6.69 2.71
CA ASP A 42 7.97 8.06 2.21
C ASP A 42 8.95 8.16 1.02
N PRO A 43 9.12 9.34 0.42
CA PRO A 43 10.07 9.58 -0.68
C PRO A 43 11.53 9.33 -0.30
N ASN A 44 11.87 9.42 0.99
CA ASN A 44 13.21 9.13 1.53
C ASN A 44 13.42 7.63 1.84
N ASN A 45 12.44 6.77 1.51
CA ASN A 45 12.40 5.35 1.86
C ASN A 45 12.30 5.05 3.37
N LEU A 46 11.89 6.02 4.18
CA LEU A 46 11.51 5.77 5.56
C LEU A 46 10.19 4.99 5.58
N ALA A 47 10.18 3.87 6.30
CA ALA A 47 8.96 3.09 6.49
C ALA A 47 8.00 3.85 7.42
N LEU A 48 6.84 4.22 6.89
CA LEU A 48 5.79 4.92 7.63
C LEU A 48 4.86 3.93 8.30
N GLU A 49 4.42 2.91 7.55
CA GLU A 49 3.47 1.91 8.04
C GLU A 49 3.81 0.52 7.56
N LYS A 50 3.50 -0.47 8.40
CA LYS A 50 3.79 -1.88 8.14
C LYS A 50 2.76 -2.76 8.81
N HIS A 51 2.05 -3.54 8.00
CA HIS A 51 1.17 -4.60 8.48
C HIS A 51 1.70 -5.96 8.04
N LEU A 52 1.69 -6.94 8.93
CA LEU A 52 2.13 -8.30 8.64
C LEU A 52 0.97 -9.28 8.76
N LYS A 53 0.87 -10.20 7.80
CA LYS A 53 -0.13 -11.28 7.75
C LYS A 53 -1.56 -10.82 8.01
N GLN A 54 -1.99 -9.74 7.37
CA GLN A 54 -3.34 -9.20 7.54
C GLN A 54 -4.26 -9.58 6.39
N SER A 55 -5.51 -9.92 6.68
CA SER A 55 -6.54 -10.15 5.65
C SER A 55 -7.16 -8.85 5.15
N THR A 56 -7.17 -7.81 5.99
CA THR A 56 -7.68 -6.48 5.68
C THR A 56 -6.85 -5.44 6.40
N GLY A 57 -6.80 -4.22 5.86
CA GLY A 57 -6.19 -3.10 6.57
C GLY A 57 -6.61 -1.75 5.99
N ALA A 58 -6.42 -0.72 6.81
CA ALA A 58 -6.58 0.68 6.42
C ALA A 58 -5.43 1.48 7.04
N VAL A 59 -4.78 2.30 6.22
CA VAL A 59 -3.70 3.21 6.63
C VAL A 59 -4.05 4.59 6.12
N SER A 60 -3.89 5.61 6.96
CA SER A 60 -4.05 7.01 6.58
C SER A 60 -2.86 7.80 7.05
N ILE A 61 -2.23 8.53 6.13
CA ILE A 61 -1.11 9.42 6.44
C ILE A 61 -1.45 10.85 6.05
N ILE A 62 -0.78 11.80 6.69
CA ILE A 62 -0.62 13.17 6.20
C ILE A 62 0.85 13.29 5.81
N THR A 63 1.11 13.74 4.59
CA THR A 63 2.46 13.83 4.04
C THR A 63 3.25 14.99 4.64
N GLU A 64 4.48 14.71 5.08
CA GLU A 64 5.39 15.73 5.64
C GLU A 64 6.38 16.25 4.59
N HIS A 65 6.51 15.55 3.46
CA HIS A 65 7.46 15.85 2.40
C HIS A 65 6.79 15.73 1.04
N ASP A 66 7.16 16.62 0.12
CA ASP A 66 6.81 16.47 -1.28
C ASP A 66 7.55 15.27 -1.88
N GLY A 67 6.86 14.51 -2.73
CA GLY A 67 7.49 13.51 -3.58
C GLY A 67 6.73 12.20 -3.66
N ARG A 68 7.45 11.17 -4.07
CA ARG A 68 6.89 9.87 -4.41
C ARG A 68 6.80 8.94 -3.22
N TYR A 69 5.59 8.75 -2.70
CA TYR A 69 5.29 7.75 -1.70
C TYR A 69 5.12 6.38 -2.36
N LYS A 70 5.56 5.33 -1.67
CA LYS A 70 5.56 3.95 -2.18
C LYS A 70 4.81 3.06 -1.22
N TYR A 71 3.81 2.34 -1.71
CA TYR A 71 3.14 1.29 -0.96
C TYR A 71 3.22 -0.05 -1.69
N CYS A 72 3.39 -1.13 -0.94
CA CYS A 72 3.60 -2.44 -1.50
C CYS A 72 2.82 -3.52 -0.77
N PHE A 73 2.38 -4.51 -1.54
CA PHE A 73 1.79 -5.75 -1.05
C PHE A 73 2.78 -6.90 -1.32
N SER A 74 3.15 -7.66 -0.29
CA SER A 74 4.14 -8.74 -0.39
C SER A 74 3.53 -10.11 -0.11
N ASN A 75 3.67 -11.00 -1.09
CA ASN A 75 3.36 -12.43 -1.02
C ASN A 75 4.64 -13.27 -0.88
N GLN A 76 5.69 -12.73 -0.26
CA GLN A 76 6.97 -13.42 -0.13
C GLN A 76 6.90 -14.68 0.74
N MET A 77 5.89 -14.81 1.61
CA MET A 77 5.73 -15.98 2.47
C MET A 77 5.01 -17.16 1.81
N SER A 78 4.26 -16.95 0.72
CA SER A 78 3.65 -18.08 0.01
C SER A 78 4.60 -18.58 -1.06
N THR A 79 4.92 -19.86 -1.00
CA THR A 79 5.78 -20.55 -1.98
C THR A 79 4.99 -21.26 -3.06
N VAL A 80 3.65 -21.29 -2.97
CA VAL A 80 2.80 -22.19 -3.77
C VAL A 80 1.64 -21.48 -4.45
N ALA A 81 1.04 -20.47 -3.82
CA ALA A 81 -0.20 -19.88 -4.30
C ALA A 81 -0.11 -18.35 -4.44
N ASP A 82 -0.68 -17.86 -5.52
CA ASP A 82 -0.84 -16.45 -5.79
C ASP A 82 -1.91 -15.86 -4.85
N LYS A 83 -1.82 -14.56 -4.59
CA LYS A 83 -2.75 -13.84 -3.74
C LYS A 83 -3.49 -12.79 -4.54
N ILE A 84 -4.79 -12.69 -4.32
CA ILE A 84 -5.64 -11.69 -4.96
C ILE A 84 -5.99 -10.65 -3.90
N VAL A 85 -5.60 -9.41 -4.12
CA VAL A 85 -5.82 -8.29 -3.19
C VAL A 85 -6.66 -7.22 -3.87
N SER A 86 -7.77 -6.85 -3.25
CA SER A 86 -8.52 -5.65 -3.61
C SER A 86 -8.00 -4.50 -2.76
N PHE A 87 -7.62 -3.39 -3.38
CA PHE A 87 -7.24 -2.18 -2.65
C PHE A 87 -7.90 -0.95 -3.26
N ASN A 88 -8.00 0.09 -2.44
CA ASN A 88 -8.45 1.41 -2.84
C ASN A 88 -7.56 2.46 -2.20
N VAL A 89 -7.20 3.46 -2.98
CA VAL A 89 -6.46 4.65 -2.55
C VAL A 89 -7.38 5.85 -2.72
N HIS A 90 -7.51 6.67 -1.69
CA HIS A 90 -8.31 7.89 -1.72
C HIS A 90 -7.73 8.94 -0.77
N GLY A 91 -8.18 10.19 -0.99
CA GLY A 91 -7.61 11.35 -0.32
C GLY A 91 -6.41 11.87 -1.11
N VAL A 92 -6.60 13.02 -1.75
CA VAL A 92 -5.59 14.01 -2.14
C VAL A 92 -6.39 15.31 -2.29
N VAL A 93 -6.00 16.43 -1.68
CA VAL A 93 -6.55 17.74 -2.07
C VAL A 93 -5.45 18.77 -2.06
N TYR A 94 -4.90 18.96 -3.26
CA TYR A 94 -4.16 20.16 -3.62
C TYR A 94 -5.16 21.22 -4.10
N VAL A 95 -5.35 22.31 -3.34
CA VAL A 95 -5.94 23.56 -3.86
C VAL A 95 -4.76 24.49 -4.09
N GLY A 96 -4.33 24.64 -5.33
CA GLY A 96 -3.38 25.68 -5.68
C GLY A 96 -3.98 27.04 -5.33
N GLU A 97 -3.28 27.84 -4.52
CA GLU A 97 -3.56 29.26 -4.39
C GLU A 97 -3.14 29.93 -5.72
N ASP A 98 -4.11 30.36 -6.54
CA ASP A 98 -3.92 31.43 -7.54
C ASP A 98 -3.88 32.80 -6.84
#